data_AF-A0A846PQJ1-F1
#
_entry.id   AF-A0A846PQJ1-F1
#
_cell.length_a   1.000
_cell.length_b   1.000
_cell.length_c   1.000
_cell.angle_alpha   90.00
_cell.angle_beta   90.00
_cell.angle_gamma   90.00
#
_symmetry.space_group_name_H-M   'P 1'
#
loop_
_entity.id
_entity.type
_entity.pdbx_description
1 polymer ?
#
loop_
_entity_poly.entity_id
_entity_poly.type
_entity_poly.pdbx_seq_one_letter_code
_entity_poly.pdbx_strand_id
1 'polypeptide(L)' 'FHVWRESKRRCYDFDKGKIGREFTNEKIGVTEGEIANEFEHLRTKVKKRDPSTYKELIKIKRPEAHPLFV' A
#
# COMPACT_ATOMS: atom_id res chain seq x y z
N PHE A 1 -4.09 -17.84 -3.59
CA PHE A 1 -5.27 -17.77 -2.68
C PHE A 1 -5.03 -17.07 -1.34
N HIS A 2 -4.00 -16.21 -1.20
CA HIS A 2 -3.73 -15.54 0.08
C HIS A 2 -4.85 -14.61 0.52
N VAL A 3 -5.48 -13.88 -0.42
CA VAL A 3 -6.59 -12.96 -0.13
C VAL A 3 -7.80 -13.66 0.50
N TRP A 4 -8.25 -14.78 -0.07
CA TRP A 4 -9.38 -15.56 0.47
C TRP A 4 -9.07 -16.13 1.86
N ARG A 5 -7.86 -16.64 2.08
CA ARG A 5 -7.44 -17.16 3.39
C ARG A 5 -7.42 -16.05 4.44
N GLU A 6 -6.92 -14.88 4.07
CA GLU A 6 -6.88 -13.70 4.95
C GLU A 6 -8.29 -13.21 5.31
N SER A 7 -9.22 -13.23 4.35
CA SER A 7 -10.61 -12.85 4.61
C SER A 7 -11.21 -13.75 5.68
N LYS A 8 -11.07 -15.08 5.56
CA LYS A 8 -11.59 -16.04 6.53
C LYS A 8 -10.96 -15.85 7.91
N ARG A 9 -9.64 -15.58 7.97
CA ARG A 9 -8.94 -15.28 9.22
C ARG A 9 -9.49 -14.04 9.92
N ARG A 10 -9.92 -13.03 9.17
CA ARG A 10 -10.52 -11.79 9.69
C ARG A 10 -12.05 -11.85 9.80
N CYS A 11 -12.65 -13.03 9.64
CA CYS A 11 -14.10 -13.24 9.68
C CYS A 11 -14.89 -12.50 8.57
N TYR A 12 -14.26 -12.26 7.42
CA TYR A 12 -14.93 -11.79 6.20
C TYR A 12 -15.32 -12.95 5.28
N ASP A 13 -16.47 -12.82 4.61
CA ASP A 13 -17.01 -13.82 3.68
C ASP A 13 -16.81 -13.43 2.22
N PHE A 14 -15.55 -13.38 1.78
CA PHE A 14 -15.25 -13.10 0.38
C PHE A 14 -15.62 -14.30 -0.49
N ASP A 15 -16.37 -14.03 -1.55
CA ASP A 15 -16.65 -15.00 -2.60
C ASP A 15 -15.36 -15.36 -3.34
N LYS A 16 -14.95 -16.62 -3.21
CA LYS A 16 -13.72 -17.16 -3.83
C LYS A 16 -13.78 -17.11 -5.36
N GLY A 17 -14.97 -17.16 -5.96
CA GLY A 17 -15.16 -17.08 -7.41
C GLY A 17 -14.88 -15.69 -7.99
N LYS A 18 -14.98 -14.63 -7.17
CA LYS A 18 -14.69 -13.24 -7.57
C LYS A 18 -13.22 -12.87 -7.44
N ILE A 19 -12.40 -13.73 -6.84
CA ILE A 19 -10.96 -13.50 -6.70
C ILE A 19 -10.27 -14.03 -7.95
N GLY A 20 -9.77 -13.11 -8.77
CA GLY A 20 -8.98 -13.43 -9.96
C GLY A 20 -7.81 -14.35 -9.64
N ARG A 21 -7.53 -15.28 -10.55
CA ARG A 21 -6.42 -16.24 -10.43
C ARG A 21 -5.18 -15.82 -11.22
N GLU A 22 -5.35 -14.86 -12.13
CA GLU A 22 -4.31 -14.35 -12.99
C GLU A 22 -3.74 -13.06 -12.41
N PHE A 23 -2.43 -12.89 -12.60
CA PHE A 23 -1.71 -11.69 -12.22
C PHE A 23 -1.18 -11.03 -13.49
N THR A 24 -1.28 -9.71 -13.53
CA THR A 24 -0.70 -8.91 -14.60
C THR A 24 0.68 -8.39 -14.17
N ASN A 25 1.60 -8.30 -15.14
CA ASN A 25 2.88 -7.62 -14.97
C ASN A 25 2.80 -6.13 -15.34
N GLU A 26 1.59 -5.64 -15.63
CA GLU A 26 1.36 -4.23 -15.92
C GLU A 26 1.87 -3.35 -14.80
N LYS A 27 2.45 -2.24 -15.22
CA LYS A 27 2.94 -1.20 -14.34
C LYS A 27 1.86 -0.14 -14.18
N ILE A 28 1.83 0.47 -13.02
CA ILE A 28 0.92 1.55 -12.68
C ILE A 28 1.67 2.84 -12.95
N GLY A 29 1.21 3.60 -13.95
CA GLY A 29 1.78 4.91 -14.26
C GLY A 29 1.56 5.86 -13.08
N VAL A 30 2.64 6.39 -12.53
CA VAL A 30 2.60 7.40 -11.47
C VAL A 30 3.72 8.40 -11.64
N THR A 31 3.41 9.64 -11.31
CA THR A 31 4.39 10.72 -11.31
C THR A 31 5.09 10.84 -9.96
N GLU A 32 6.29 11.42 -9.96
CA GLU A 32 7.00 11.74 -8.72
C GLU A 32 6.17 12.66 -7.80
N GLY A 33 5.36 13.54 -8.40
CA GLY A 33 4.45 14.42 -7.67
C GLY A 33 3.33 13.67 -6.93
N GLU A 34 2.74 12.65 -7.56
CA GLU A 34 1.74 11.79 -6.91
C GLU A 34 2.34 11.00 -5.75
N ILE A 35 3.54 10.44 -5.93
CA ILE A 35 4.26 9.75 -4.86
C ILE A 35 4.56 10.70 -3.71
N ALA A 36 5.03 11.92 -3.99
CA ALA A 36 5.31 12.91 -2.96
C ALA A 36 4.05 13.31 -2.17
N ASN A 37 2.93 13.52 -2.86
CA ASN A 37 1.65 13.85 -2.25
C ASN A 37 1.14 12.71 -1.34
N GLU A 38 1.15 11.47 -1.83
CA GLU A 38 0.74 10.32 -1.02
C GLU A 38 1.67 10.06 0.16
N PHE A 39 2.97 10.33 0.01
CA PHE A 39 3.92 10.25 1.11
C PHE A 39 3.62 11.26 2.22
N GLU A 40 3.23 12.49 1.87
CA GLU A 40 2.79 13.48 2.86
C GLU A 40 1.49 13.07 3.57
N HIS A 41 0.53 12.53 2.81
CA HIS A 41 -0.69 11.96 3.39
C HIS A 41 -0.37 10.82 4.38
N LEU A 42 0.56 9.94 4.02
CA LEU A 42 1.01 8.85 4.90
C LEU A 42 1.65 9.41 6.17
N ARG A 43 2.59 10.37 6.05
CA ARG A 43 3.24 11.03 7.21
C ARG A 43 2.20 11.59 8.18
N THR A 44 1.21 12.30 7.68
CA THR A 44 0.13 12.88 8.50
C THR A 44 -0.70 11.81 9.21
N LYS A 45 -1.04 10.72 8.52
CA LYS A 45 -1.83 9.60 9.10
C LYS A 45 -1.02 8.85 10.17
N VAL A 46 0.24 8.55 9.90
CA VAL A 46 1.12 7.80 10.81
C VAL A 46 1.43 8.63 12.05
N LYS A 47 1.68 9.93 11.94
CA LYS A 47 1.89 10.83 13.08
C LYS A 47 0.81 10.70 14.16
N LYS A 48 -0.45 10.54 13.75
CA LYS A 48 -1.60 10.41 14.66
C LYS A 48 -1.78 9.00 15.21
N ARG A 49 -1.49 7.97 14.42
CA ARG A 49 -1.81 6.56 14.74
C ARG A 49 -0.66 5.84 15.42
N ASP A 50 0.58 6.18 15.07
CA ASP A 50 1.79 5.57 15.57
C ASP A 50 2.97 6.59 15.56
N PRO A 51 3.12 7.36 16.64
CA PRO A 51 4.20 8.34 16.76
C PRO A 51 5.60 7.73 16.74
N SER A 52 5.76 6.45 17.08
CA SER A 52 7.06 5.77 17.04
C SER A 52 7.50 5.56 15.60
N THR A 53 6.63 4.95 14.79
CA THR A 53 6.87 4.74 13.35
C THR A 53 7.06 6.08 12.62
N TYR A 54 6.33 7.12 13.02
CA TYR A 54 6.50 8.45 12.42
C TYR A 54 7.93 9.00 12.56
N LYS A 55 8.60 8.78 13.70
CA LYS A 55 9.98 9.27 13.92
C LYS A 55 10.99 8.67 12.94
N GLU A 56 10.78 7.43 12.53
CA GLU A 56 11.60 6.78 11.50
C GLU A 56 11.19 7.24 10.11
N LEU A 57 9.89 7.33 9.85
CA LEU A 57 9.33 7.73 8.55
C LEU A 57 9.81 9.12 8.09
N ILE A 58 9.91 10.10 8.99
CA ILE A 58 10.34 11.46 8.63
C ILE A 58 11.81 11.57 8.21
N LYS A 59 12.63 10.55 8.50
CA LYS A 59 14.04 10.52 8.06
C LYS A 59 14.15 10.30 6.55
N ILE A 60 13.12 9.73 5.93
CA ILE A 60 13.05 9.48 4.50
C ILE A 60 12.63 10.79 3.79
N LYS A 61 13.56 11.35 3.01
CA LYS A 61 13.33 12.62 2.29
C LYS A 61 12.63 12.43 0.94
N ARG A 62 13.00 11.38 0.21
CA ARG A 62 12.42 11.02 -1.09
C ARG A 62 12.15 9.52 -1.09
N PRO A 63 10.88 9.08 -1.06
CA PRO A 63 10.57 7.67 -1.17
C PRO A 63 10.87 7.18 -2.59
N GLU A 64 11.43 5.99 -2.70
CA GLU A 64 11.58 5.31 -3.98
C GLU A 64 10.28 4.60 -4.37
N ALA A 65 9.94 4.68 -5.64
CA ALA A 65 8.78 3.97 -6.18
C ALA A 65 9.06 2.46 -6.16
N HIS A 66 8.08 1.68 -5.68
CA HIS A 66 8.14 0.23 -5.87
C HIS A 66 8.19 -0.10 -7.36
N PRO A 67 8.89 -1.16 -7.83
CA PRO A 67 8.97 -1.52 -9.25
C PRO A 67 7.65 -1.77 -9.99
N LEU A 68 6.51 -1.76 -9.30
CA LEU A 68 5.18 -1.83 -9.91
C LEU A 68 4.72 -0.46 -10.44
N PHE A 69 5.34 0.62 -9.97
CA PHE A 69 5.09 1.99 -10.35
C PHE A 69 6.12 2.44 -11.39
N VAL A 70 5.68 3.10 -12.46
CA VAL A 70 6.54 3.63 -13.55
C VAL A 70 6.16 5.05 -13.94
#